data_AF-A0AAU9CCR9-F1
#
_entry.id   AF-A0AAU9CCR9-F1
#
_cell.length_a   1.000
_cell.length_b   1.000
_cell.length_c   1.000
_cell.angle_alpha   90.00
_cell.angle_beta   90.00
_cell.angle_gamma   90.00
#
_symmetry.space_group_name_H-M   'P 1'
#
loop_
_entity.id
_entity.type
_entity.pdbx_description
1 polymer ?
#
loop_
_entity_poly.entity_id
_entity_poly.type
_entity_poly.pdbx_seq_one_letter_code
_entity_poly.pdbx_strand_id
1 'polypeptide(L)' 'MATVNFSVPDEIKEAFNKAFAGENKSAIIARLMKQAVEEKERQLRRQAIIEELTRTRKDRPTATDEEIRQAREEGRP' A
#
# COMPACT_ATOMS: atom_id res chain seq x y z
N MET A 1 9.26 20.90 -18.48
CA MET A 1 8.93 19.46 -18.53
C MET A 1 10.25 18.70 -18.49
N ALA A 2 10.39 17.69 -17.64
CA ALA A 2 11.61 16.88 -17.58
C ALA A 2 11.47 15.67 -18.52
N THR A 3 12.56 15.30 -19.19
CA THR A 3 12.61 14.10 -20.02
C THR A 3 13.24 12.97 -19.22
N VAL A 4 12.58 11.81 -19.20
CA VAL A 4 13.07 10.59 -18.55
C VAL A 4 13.19 9.52 -19.63
N ASN A 5 14.36 8.89 -19.73
CA ASN A 5 14.60 7.80 -20.67
C ASN A 5 14.53 6.46 -19.92
N PHE A 6 13.81 5.50 -20.48
CA PHE A 6 13.68 4.15 -19.95
C PHE A 6 13.73 3.14 -21.09
N SER A 7 14.32 1.98 -20.81
CA SER A 7 14.29 0.83 -21.70
C SER A 7 13.16 -0.09 -21.28
N VAL A 8 12.30 -0.45 -22.23
CA VAL A 8 11.24 -1.44 -22.05
C VAL A 8 11.36 -2.47 -23.18
N PRO A 9 11.00 -3.74 -22.92
CA PRO A 9 10.84 -4.73 -23.98
C PRO A 9 9.93 -4.23 -25.11
N ASP A 10 10.28 -4.58 -26.35
CA ASP A 10 9.54 -4.13 -27.53
C ASP A 10 8.07 -4.56 -27.48
N GLU A 11 7.80 -5.78 -27.02
CA GLU A 11 6.43 -6.30 -26.82
C GLU A 11 5.58 -5.41 -25.91
N ILE A 12 6.17 -4.84 -24.86
CA ILE A 12 5.48 -3.95 -23.92
C ILE A 12 5.21 -2.60 -24.59
N LYS A 13 6.21 -2.06 -25.30
CA LYS A 13 6.08 -0.80 -26.04
C LYS A 13 4.98 -0.89 -27.10
N GLU A 14 4.92 -1.99 -27.85
CA GLU A 14 3.90 -2.22 -28.87
C GLU A 14 2.50 -2.35 -28.26
N ALA A 15 2.37 -3.17 -27.22
CA ALA A 15 1.10 -3.33 -26.50
C ALA A 15 0.59 -1.99 -25.94
N PHE A 16 1.47 -1.21 -25.31
CA PHE A 16 1.14 0.11 -24.78
C PHE A 16 0.73 1.08 -25.89
N ASN A 17 1.50 1.12 -26.98
CA ASN A 17 1.22 2.00 -28.11
C ASN A 17 -0.13 1.68 -28.78
N LYS A 18 -0.48 0.40 -28.88
CA LYS A 18 -1.76 -0.07 -29.42
C LYS A 18 -2.93 0.24 -28.50
N ALA A 19 -2.77 -0.02 -27.20
CA ALA A 19 -3.83 0.17 -26.21
C ALA A 19 -4.24 1.65 -26.05
N PHE A 20 -3.26 2.57 -26.13
CA PHE A 20 -3.46 4.01 -25.93
C PHE A 20 -3.25 4.81 -27.22
N ALA A 21 -3.63 4.22 -28.36
CA ALA A 21 -3.52 4.89 -29.65
C ALA A 21 -4.43 6.14 -29.68
N GLY A 22 -3.87 7.29 -30.06
CA GLY A 22 -4.60 8.56 -30.09
C GLY A 22 -4.60 9.35 -28.77
N GLU A 23 -4.05 8.80 -27.70
CA GLU A 23 -3.93 9.49 -26.40
C GLU A 23 -2.52 10.07 -26.16
N ASN A 24 -2.43 11.02 -25.22
CA ASN A 24 -1.15 11.53 -24.76
C ASN A 24 -0.45 10.51 -23.85
N LYS A 25 0.42 9.70 -24.48
CA LYS A 25 1.21 8.65 -23.82
C LYS A 25 2.04 9.16 -22.64
N SER A 26 2.63 10.35 -22.76
CA SER A 26 3.41 10.95 -21.68
C SER A 26 2.55 11.29 -20.46
N ALA A 27 1.31 11.76 -20.67
CA ALA A 27 0.36 12.01 -19.58
C ALA A 27 -0.07 10.72 -18.89
N ILE A 28 -0.27 9.64 -19.65
CA ILE A 28 -0.58 8.31 -19.09
C ILE A 28 0.58 7.81 -18.23
N ILE A 29 1.81 7.85 -18.74
CA ILE A 29 2.99 7.42 -17.99
C ILE A 29 3.19 8.29 -16.74
N ALA A 30 3.04 9.61 -16.84
CA ALA A 30 3.15 10.50 -15.67
C ALA A 30 2.12 10.16 -14.59
N ARG A 31 0.88 9.82 -14.98
CA ARG A 31 -0.16 9.37 -14.04
C ARG A 31 0.22 8.04 -13.38
N LEU A 32 0.72 7.07 -14.15
CA LEU A 32 1.17 5.78 -13.63
C LEU A 32 2.35 5.95 -12.65
N MET A 33 3.31 6.83 -12.97
CA MET A 33 4.42 7.16 -12.07
C MET A 33 3.92 7.76 -10.76
N LYS A 34 2.96 8.71 -10.82
CA LYS A 34 2.35 9.29 -9.62
C LYS A 34 1.67 8.22 -8.76
N GLN A 35 0.88 7.34 -9.37
CA GLN A 35 0.21 6.24 -8.66
C GLN A 35 1.22 5.29 -7.99
N ALA A 36 2.31 4.96 -8.67
CA ALA A 36 3.36 4.11 -8.12
C ALA A 36 4.06 4.75 -6.90
N VAL A 37 4.30 6.07 -6.93
CA VAL A 37 4.86 6.82 -5.79
C VAL A 37 3.89 6.80 -4.61
N GLU A 38 2.62 7.13 -4.82
CA GLU A 38 1.60 7.15 -3.77
C GLU A 38 1.41 5.76 -3.12
N GLU A 39 1.46 4.71 -3.93
CA GLU A 39 1.43 3.33 -3.44
C GLU A 39 2.65 3.01 -2.58
N LYS A 40 3.85 3.41 -3.01
CA LYS A 40 5.07 3.17 -2.24
C LYS A 40 5.03 3.91 -0.91
N GLU A 41 4.60 5.16 -0.89
CA GLU A 41 4.44 5.95 0.34
C GLU A 41 3.39 5.35 1.28
N ARG A 42 2.27 4.86 0.74
CA ARG A 42 1.26 4.15 1.53
C ARG A 42 1.82 2.88 2.15
N GLN A 43 2.60 2.10 1.39
CA GLN A 43 3.26 0.90 1.88
C GLN A 43 4.23 1.23 3.03
N LEU A 44 5.06 2.25 2.87
CA LEU A 44 6.03 2.67 3.89
C LEU A 44 5.33 3.14 5.17
N ARG A 45 4.28 3.98 5.05
CA ARG A 45 3.47 4.41 6.20
C ARG A 45 2.85 3.23 6.93
N ARG A 46 2.28 2.27 6.20
CA ARG A 46 1.72 1.04 6.79
C ARG A 46 2.79 0.24 7.54
N GLN A 47 3.97 0.08 6.95
CA GLN A 47 5.08 -0.63 7.59
C GLN A 47 5.51 0.05 8.90
N ALA A 48 5.68 1.37 8.88
CA ALA A 48 6.03 2.14 10.07
C ALA A 48 4.99 1.99 11.20
N ILE A 49 3.69 2.06 10.88
CA ILE A 49 2.62 1.87 11.87
C ILE A 49 2.65 0.46 12.45
N ILE A 50 2.82 -0.57 11.60
CA ILE A 50 2.88 -1.96 12.06
C ILE A 50 4.08 -2.17 12.99
N GLU A 51 5.24 -1.63 12.63
CA GLU A 51 6.44 -1.70 13.45
C GLU A 51 6.24 -1.02 14.81
N GLU A 52 5.64 0.17 14.83
CA GLU A 52 5.33 0.90 16.05
C GLU A 52 4.32 0.15 16.94
N LEU A 53 3.23 -0.36 16.37
CA LEU A 53 2.23 -1.15 17.08
C LEU A 53 2.82 -2.44 17.64
N THR A 54 3.70 -3.09 16.87
CA THR A 54 4.35 -4.34 17.30
C THR A 54 5.34 -4.07 18.43
N ARG A 55 6.11 -2.98 18.36
CA ARG A 55 7.03 -2.56 19.41
C ARG A 55 6.28 -2.27 20.72
N THR A 56 5.21 -1.49 20.66
CA THR A 56 4.42 -1.09 21.83
C THR A 56 3.56 -2.21 22.41
N ARG A 57 3.30 -3.29 21.64
CA ARG A 57 2.53 -4.45 22.12
C ARG A 57 3.14 -5.12 23.35
N LYS A 58 4.47 -5.06 23.52
CA LYS A 58 5.15 -5.64 24.69
C LYS A 58 4.78 -4.97 26.01
N ASP A 59 4.47 -3.68 25.96
CA ASP A 59 4.21 -2.85 27.15
C ASP A 59 2.71 -2.58 27.36
N ARG A 60 1.87 -3.13 26.48
CA ARG A 60 0.42 -2.88 26.50
C ARG A 60 -0.24 -3.76 27.58
N PRO A 61 -1.20 -3.23 28.35
CA PRO A 61 -1.95 -4.04 29.31
C PRO A 61 -2.60 -5.23 28.60
N THR A 62 -2.34 -6.43 29.12
CA THR A 62 -2.95 -7.67 28.64
C THR A 62 -4.03 -8.09 29.63
N ALA A 63 -5.21 -8.45 29.11
CA ALA A 63 -6.21 -9.15 29.91
C ALA A 63 -5.78 -10.62 30.05
N THR A 64 -5.89 -11.14 31.26
CA THR A 64 -5.73 -12.55 31.57
C THR A 64 -6.93 -13.36 31.04
N ASP A 65 -6.73 -14.66 30.85
CA ASP A 65 -7.82 -15.54 30.40
C ASP A 65 -9.02 -15.55 31.38
N GLU A 66 -8.78 -15.27 32.66
CA GLU A 66 -9.81 -15.18 33.69
C GLU A 66 -10.66 -13.92 33.54
N GLU A 67 -10.03 -12.75 33.36
CA GLU A 67 -10.72 -11.48 33.10
C GLU A 67 -11.55 -11.56 31.80
N ILE A 68 -11.00 -12.23 30.78
CA ILE A 68 -11.72 -12.48 29.53
C ILE A 68 -12.91 -13.42 29.74
N ARG A 69 -12.79 -14.43 30.61
CA ARG A 69 -13.89 -15.37 30.90
C ARG A 69 -15.02 -14.69 31.67
N GLN A 70 -14.69 -13.94 32.73
CA GLN A 70 -15.67 -13.19 33.51
C GLN A 70 -16.46 -12.21 32.63
N ALA A 71 -15.79 -11.40 31.80
CA ALA A 71 -16.46 -10.47 30.91
C ALA A 71 -17.40 -11.15 29.89
N ARG A 72 -17.09 -12.39 29.46
CA ARG A 72 -17.94 -13.18 28.55
C ARG A 72 -19.18 -13.76 29.24
N GLU A 73 -19.05 -14.10 30.52
CA GLU A 73 -20.16 -14.64 31.33
C GLU A 73 -21.11 -13.53 31.76
N GLU A 74 -20.60 -12.35 32.14
CA GLU A 74 -21.41 -11.18 32.49
C GLU A 74 -22.20 -10.60 31.30
N GLY A 75 -21.65 -10.70 30.08
CA GLY A 75 -22.26 -10.19 28.85
C GLY A 75 -23.20 -11.17 28.14
N ARG A 76 -23.42 -12.37 28.69
CA ARG A 76 -24.37 -13.34 28.12
C ARG A 76 -25.73 -13.22 28.83
N PRO A 77 -26.81 -12.87 28.12
CA PRO A 77 -28.17 -13.00 28.65
C PRO A 77 -28.56 -14.48 28.84
#